data_AF-A0A538JK82-F1
#
_entry.id   AF-A0A538JK82-F1
#
_cell.length_a   1.000
_cell.length_b   1.000
_cell.length_c   1.000
_cell.angle_alpha   90.00
_cell.angle_beta   90.00
_cell.angle_gamma   90.00
#
_symmetry.space_group_name_H-M   'P 1'
#
loop_
_entity.id
_entity.type
_entity.pdbx_description
1 polymer ?
#
loop_
_entity_poly.entity_id
_entity_poly.type
_entity_poly.pdbx_seq_one_letter_code
_entity_poly.pdbx_strand_id
1 'polypeptide(L)'
;MRPDQDGRTRPVGPDRQVQPAAAHRAGPRRDRRVPGSVAVRRSSWLLVASVVALAGVLFLFVFPTSSWLAQRRDRHQVEAQLRQVTARNQSLERRVRLLRTPQEIERIAREKYNLVRPGEEAFAILPPRPAPAPARARRTDTRAGEQRNRGGLWERVWARAGALF
;
A
#
# COMPACT_ATOMS: atom_id res chain seq x y z
N MET A 1 6.04 -33.43 -139.32
CA MET A 1 7.18 -34.34 -139.58
C MET A 1 8.47 -33.52 -139.50
N ARG A 2 9.45 -34.03 -138.75
CA ARG A 2 10.84 -33.56 -138.50
C ARG A 2 11.67 -33.39 -139.80
N PRO A 3 12.87 -32.75 -139.85
CA PRO A 3 13.97 -32.73 -138.83
C PRO A 3 14.50 -31.32 -138.48
N ASP A 4 15.09 -31.07 -137.31
CA ASP A 4 16.43 -31.44 -136.79
C ASP A 4 17.59 -30.76 -137.55
N GLN A 5 18.42 -30.00 -136.81
CA GLN A 5 19.87 -29.81 -136.96
C GLN A 5 20.36 -28.85 -135.85
N ASP A 6 20.99 -29.45 -134.85
CA ASP A 6 21.74 -28.80 -133.77
C ASP A 6 23.10 -28.26 -134.25
N GLY A 7 23.57 -27.17 -133.64
CA GLY A 7 24.90 -26.60 -133.95
C GLY A 7 25.41 -25.52 -132.99
N ARG A 8 25.67 -25.91 -131.72
CA ARG A 8 26.67 -25.40 -130.73
C ARG A 8 27.10 -23.90 -130.76
N THR A 9 27.07 -23.22 -129.60
CA THR A 9 28.23 -22.91 -128.70
C THR A 9 27.96 -21.69 -127.77
N ARG A 10 28.31 -21.87 -126.48
CA ARG A 10 28.34 -21.04 -125.22
C ARG A 10 28.86 -19.58 -125.30
N PRO A 11 28.86 -18.71 -124.22
CA PRO A 11 28.79 -18.96 -122.75
C PRO A 11 27.81 -18.05 -121.94
N VAL A 12 27.19 -18.49 -120.84
CA VAL A 12 27.64 -18.58 -119.42
C VAL A 12 28.26 -17.30 -118.86
N GLY A 13 27.47 -16.56 -118.07
CA GLY A 13 27.94 -15.59 -117.09
C GLY A 13 27.30 -15.88 -115.72
N PRO A 14 28.08 -16.13 -114.65
CA PRO A 14 27.63 -16.07 -113.27
C PRO A 14 27.68 -14.58 -112.82
N ASP A 15 27.08 -14.11 -111.74
CA ASP A 15 26.91 -14.78 -110.48
C ASP A 15 25.87 -14.07 -109.60
N ARG A 16 25.35 -14.91 -108.73
CA ARG A 16 24.29 -14.70 -107.76
C ARG A 16 24.94 -14.21 -106.48
N GLN A 17 24.62 -13.00 -106.03
CA GLN A 17 24.74 -12.68 -104.60
C GLN A 17 23.43 -12.09 -104.08
N VAL A 18 22.61 -13.04 -103.61
CA VAL A 18 21.62 -12.82 -102.57
C VAL A 18 22.40 -12.97 -101.26
N GLN A 19 22.32 -12.00 -100.34
CA GLN A 19 22.33 -12.34 -98.93
C GLN A 19 21.36 -11.45 -98.13
N PRO A 20 20.42 -12.09 -97.39
CA PRO A 20 19.31 -11.46 -96.68
C PRO A 20 19.68 -11.14 -95.22
N ALA A 21 18.93 -10.24 -94.57
CA ALA A 21 18.49 -10.41 -93.18
C ALA A 21 17.61 -9.23 -92.73
N ALA A 22 16.31 -9.45 -92.66
CA ALA A 22 15.42 -8.72 -91.75
C ALA A 22 15.00 -9.70 -90.66
N ALA A 23 15.22 -9.36 -89.38
CA ALA A 23 14.47 -9.95 -88.27
C ALA A 23 14.54 -9.10 -86.99
N HIS A 24 13.44 -8.37 -86.76
CA HIS A 24 12.70 -8.29 -85.50
C HIS A 24 13.29 -7.62 -84.24
N ARG A 25 12.80 -6.39 -84.09
CA ARG A 25 12.47 -5.63 -82.87
C ARG A 25 11.28 -6.25 -82.12
N ALA A 26 11.45 -6.59 -80.83
CA ALA A 26 10.46 -6.69 -79.72
C ALA A 26 11.09 -7.56 -78.61
N GLY A 27 11.35 -7.16 -77.35
CA GLY A 27 10.54 -6.48 -76.33
C GLY A 27 10.44 -7.41 -75.10
N PRO A 28 10.80 -7.02 -73.86
CA PRO A 28 10.91 -7.95 -72.73
C PRO A 28 9.57 -8.15 -72.01
N ARG A 29 9.08 -9.39 -71.92
CA ARG A 29 7.99 -9.75 -71.01
C ARG A 29 8.56 -10.21 -69.67
N ARG A 30 8.53 -9.34 -68.66
CA ARG A 30 8.74 -9.72 -67.26
C ARG A 30 7.40 -10.18 -66.69
N ASP A 31 7.23 -11.48 -66.60
CA ASP A 31 6.11 -12.10 -65.89
C ASP A 31 6.40 -12.02 -64.38
N ARG A 32 5.87 -10.99 -63.71
CA ARG A 32 6.07 -10.79 -62.27
C ARG A 32 4.93 -11.45 -61.51
N ARG A 33 5.06 -12.76 -61.24
CA ARG A 33 4.26 -13.44 -60.21
C ARG A 33 4.51 -12.76 -58.86
N VAL A 34 3.49 -12.14 -58.30
CA VAL A 34 3.43 -11.80 -56.88
C VAL A 34 2.97 -13.05 -56.10
N PRO A 35 3.84 -13.68 -55.29
CA PRO A 35 3.40 -14.81 -54.47
C PRO A 35 2.51 -14.31 -53.32
N GLY A 36 1.23 -14.71 -53.41
CA GLY A 36 0.34 -15.13 -52.34
C GLY A 36 0.44 -14.49 -50.94
N SER A 37 -0.63 -13.78 -50.58
CA SER A 37 -1.04 -13.24 -49.27
C SER A 37 -1.12 -14.24 -48.10
N VAL A 38 -0.59 -15.46 -48.22
CA VAL A 38 -0.55 -16.47 -47.15
C VAL A 38 0.51 -16.11 -46.09
N ALA A 39 1.61 -15.50 -46.53
CA ALA A 39 2.65 -14.98 -45.63
C ALA A 39 2.14 -13.82 -44.76
N VAL A 40 1.23 -12.99 -45.29
CA VAL A 40 0.64 -11.85 -44.54
C VAL A 40 -0.25 -12.35 -43.42
N ARG A 41 -1.06 -13.40 -43.65
CA ARG A 41 -1.88 -14.02 -42.60
C ARG A 41 -1.02 -14.66 -41.51
N ARG A 42 0.02 -15.42 -41.87
CA ARG A 42 0.92 -16.02 -40.87
C ARG A 42 1.71 -14.96 -40.12
N SER A 43 2.17 -13.92 -40.81
CA SER A 43 2.85 -12.77 -40.21
C SER A 43 1.93 -11.98 -39.29
N SER A 44 0.66 -11.78 -39.64
CA SER A 44 -0.31 -11.11 -38.77
C SER A 44 -0.60 -11.92 -37.51
N TRP A 45 -0.67 -13.25 -37.59
CA TRP A 45 -0.83 -14.10 -36.40
C TRP A 45 0.41 -14.06 -35.48
N LEU A 46 1.62 -14.00 -36.05
CA LEU A 46 2.85 -13.83 -35.27
C LEU A 46 2.92 -12.44 -34.59
N LEU A 47 2.46 -11.39 -35.27
CA LEU A 47 2.37 -10.04 -34.68
C LEU A 47 1.35 -10.00 -33.53
N VAL A 48 0.16 -10.60 -33.72
CA VAL A 48 -0.84 -10.70 -32.65
C VAL A 48 -0.30 -11.51 -31.47
N ALA A 49 0.34 -12.65 -31.72
CA ALA A 49 0.95 -13.46 -30.66
C ALA A 49 2.06 -12.70 -29.90
N SER A 50 2.88 -11.92 -30.62
CA SER A 50 3.90 -11.04 -30.04
C SER A 50 3.27 -9.96 -29.14
N VAL A 51 2.21 -9.30 -29.59
CA VAL A 51 1.51 -8.27 -28.80
C VAL A 51 0.85 -8.89 -27.56
N VAL A 52 0.23 -10.06 -27.70
CA VAL A 52 -0.37 -10.78 -26.56
C VAL A 52 0.71 -11.26 -25.57
N ALA A 53 1.84 -11.77 -26.06
CA ALA A 53 2.97 -12.17 -25.21
C ALA A 53 3.56 -10.95 -24.47
N LEU A 54 3.75 -9.84 -25.16
CA LEU A 54 4.24 -8.59 -24.58
C LEU A 54 3.25 -8.05 -23.54
N ALA A 55 1.95 -8.07 -23.83
CA ALA A 55 0.90 -7.69 -22.90
C ALA A 55 0.88 -8.60 -21.66
N GLY A 56 1.06 -9.92 -21.85
CA GLY A 56 1.17 -10.89 -20.76
C GLY A 56 2.41 -10.66 -19.89
N VAL A 57 3.57 -10.37 -20.49
CA VAL A 57 4.79 -10.02 -19.76
C VAL A 57 4.62 -8.70 -18.99
N LEU A 58 4.01 -7.67 -19.60
CA LEU A 58 3.69 -6.42 -18.92
C LEU A 58 2.74 -6.65 -17.76
N PHE A 59 1.70 -7.48 -17.95
CA PHE A 59 0.75 -7.82 -16.90
C PHE A 59 1.46 -8.50 -15.72
N LEU A 60 2.36 -9.44 -16.00
CA LEU A 60 3.20 -10.09 -14.99
C LEU A 60 4.19 -9.14 -14.31
N PHE A 61 4.52 -7.97 -14.88
CA PHE A 61 5.43 -6.98 -14.28
C PHE A 61 4.71 -5.82 -13.56
N VAL A 62 3.51 -5.45 -14.01
CA VAL A 62 2.69 -4.38 -13.43
C VAL A 62 1.92 -4.87 -12.20
N PHE A 63 1.52 -6.15 -12.18
CA PHE A 63 0.74 -6.74 -11.08
C PHE A 63 1.53 -7.09 -9.79
N PRO A 64 2.83 -7.46 -9.80
CA PRO A 64 3.58 -7.79 -8.58
C PRO A 64 4.22 -6.60 -7.88
N THR A 65 4.35 -5.44 -8.53
CA THR A 65 5.13 -4.31 -7.99
C THR A 65 4.37 -3.49 -6.94
N SER A 66 3.04 -3.41 -7.03
CA SER A 66 2.20 -2.70 -6.05
C SER A 66 1.90 -3.54 -4.79
N SER A 67 1.91 -4.88 -4.91
CA SER A 67 1.60 -5.78 -3.79
C SER A 67 2.79 -6.08 -2.89
N TRP A 68 4.02 -6.06 -3.41
CA TRP A 68 5.21 -6.42 -2.62
C TRP A 68 5.61 -5.35 -1.59
N LEU A 69 5.41 -4.06 -1.89
CA LEU A 69 5.69 -2.96 -0.94
C LEU A 69 4.59 -2.75 0.11
N ALA A 70 3.31 -2.97 -0.25
CA ALA A 70 2.20 -2.91 0.70
C ALA A 70 2.28 -4.06 1.71
N GLN A 71 2.57 -5.28 1.23
CA GLN A 71 2.67 -6.47 2.07
C GLN A 71 3.80 -6.38 3.12
N ARG A 72 4.86 -5.61 2.88
CA ARG A 72 5.97 -5.44 3.84
C ARG A 72 5.62 -4.49 4.98
N ARG A 73 4.86 -3.42 4.71
CA ARG A 73 4.38 -2.50 5.76
C ARG A 73 3.33 -3.18 6.63
N ASP A 74 2.43 -3.94 6.02
CA ASP A 74 1.38 -4.65 6.74
C ASP A 74 1.97 -5.72 7.69
N ARG A 75 2.98 -6.47 7.23
CA ARG A 75 3.70 -7.45 8.09
C ARG A 75 4.36 -6.77 9.29
N HIS A 76 5.07 -5.67 9.08
CA HIS A 76 5.73 -4.97 10.19
C HIS A 76 4.74 -4.38 11.20
N GLN A 77 3.60 -3.85 10.74
CA GLN A 77 2.55 -3.36 11.63
C GLN A 77 1.93 -4.50 12.45
N VAL A 78 1.61 -5.62 11.81
CA VAL A 78 1.05 -6.81 12.50
C VAL A 78 2.06 -7.40 13.49
N GLU A 79 3.34 -7.49 13.12
CA GLU A 79 4.41 -7.94 14.02
C GLU A 79 4.60 -7.00 15.21
N ALA A 80 4.51 -5.67 15.00
CA ALA A 80 4.59 -4.70 16.08
C ALA A 80 3.40 -4.83 17.05
N GLN A 81 2.19 -5.00 16.52
CA GLN A 81 0.98 -5.24 17.32
C GLN A 81 1.09 -6.55 18.10
N LEU A 82 1.57 -7.63 17.47
CA LEU A 82 1.77 -8.92 18.14
C LEU A 82 2.78 -8.81 19.29
N ARG A 83 3.90 -8.11 19.09
CA ARG A 83 4.89 -7.85 20.15
C ARG A 83 4.28 -7.06 21.29
N GLN A 84 3.51 -6.02 20.99
CA GLN A 84 2.85 -5.18 21.99
C GLN A 84 1.83 -5.99 22.82
N VAL A 85 0.97 -6.77 22.17
CA VAL A 85 -0.05 -7.59 22.85
C VAL A 85 0.61 -8.69 23.67
N THR A 86 1.62 -9.37 23.13
CA THR A 86 2.37 -10.41 23.87
C THR A 86 3.05 -9.83 25.11
N ALA A 87 3.71 -8.68 25.00
CA ALA A 87 4.36 -8.03 26.14
C ALA A 87 3.35 -7.63 27.24
N ARG A 88 2.17 -7.14 26.84
CA ARG A 88 1.06 -6.83 27.76
C ARG A 88 0.52 -8.08 28.43
N ASN A 89 0.34 -9.17 27.68
CA ASN A 89 -0.15 -10.41 28.24
C ASN A 89 0.84 -10.95 29.29
N GLN A 90 2.13 -11.02 28.97
CA GLN A 90 3.17 -11.44 29.91
C GLN A 90 3.27 -10.56 31.17
N SER A 91 3.04 -9.25 31.06
CA SER A 91 3.03 -8.37 32.23
C SER A 91 1.78 -8.59 33.11
N LEU A 92 0.62 -8.78 32.50
CA LEU A 92 -0.62 -9.10 33.19
C LEU A 92 -0.54 -10.46 33.89
N GLU A 93 -0.03 -11.49 33.22
CA GLU A 93 0.18 -12.81 33.81
C GLU A 93 1.13 -12.75 35.01
N ARG A 94 2.22 -11.97 34.93
CA ARG A 94 3.10 -11.74 36.08
C ARG A 94 2.35 -11.09 37.24
N ARG A 95 1.53 -10.07 36.97
CA ARG A 95 0.71 -9.42 38.02
C ARG A 95 -0.30 -10.39 38.61
N VAL A 96 -0.97 -11.21 37.80
CA VAL A 96 -1.90 -12.24 38.29
C VAL A 96 -1.17 -13.25 39.17
N ARG A 97 0.02 -13.72 38.78
CA ARG A 97 0.82 -14.62 39.62
C ARG A 97 1.21 -13.97 40.94
N LEU A 98 1.68 -12.72 40.91
CA LEU A 98 2.02 -11.97 42.13
C LEU A 98 0.81 -11.79 43.04
N LEU A 99 -0.33 -11.37 42.51
CA LEU A 99 -1.57 -11.16 43.28
C LEU A 99 -2.17 -12.44 43.86
N ARG A 100 -1.71 -13.62 43.41
CA ARG A 100 -2.09 -14.92 43.97
C ARG A 100 -1.16 -15.41 45.07
N THR A 101 -0.02 -14.74 45.30
CA THR A 101 0.88 -15.15 46.38
C THR A 101 0.30 -14.77 47.75
N PRO A 102 0.47 -15.60 48.79
CA PRO A 102 -0.04 -15.29 50.12
C PRO A 102 0.48 -13.95 50.67
N GLN A 103 1.74 -13.61 50.38
CA GLN A 103 2.39 -12.40 50.85
C GLN A 103 1.75 -11.14 50.25
N GLU A 104 1.45 -11.16 48.94
CA GLU A 104 0.83 -10.02 48.28
C GLU A 104 -0.64 -9.85 48.69
N ILE A 105 -1.35 -10.98 48.88
CA ILE A 105 -2.71 -10.97 49.44
C ILE A 105 -2.71 -10.37 50.84
N GLU A 106 -1.78 -10.80 51.71
CA GLU A 106 -1.64 -10.27 53.06
C GLU A 106 -1.31 -8.76 53.04
N ARG A 107 -0.38 -8.35 52.17
CA ARG A 107 -0.01 -6.94 52.00
C ARG A 107 -1.24 -6.10 51.65
N ILE A 108 -2.02 -6.52 50.65
CA ILE A 108 -3.24 -5.82 50.24
C ILE A 108 -4.31 -5.84 51.34
N ALA A 109 -4.47 -6.98 52.04
CA ALA A 109 -5.41 -7.12 53.14
C ALA A 109 -5.11 -6.13 54.28
N ARG A 110 -3.82 -6.00 54.65
CA ARG A 110 -3.37 -5.04 55.67
C ARG A 110 -3.46 -3.59 55.18
N GLU A 111 -3.02 -3.28 53.96
CA GLU A 111 -2.97 -1.90 53.46
C GLU A 111 -4.35 -1.31 53.11
N LYS A 112 -5.21 -2.09 52.46
CA LYS A 112 -6.49 -1.58 51.94
C LYS A 112 -7.66 -1.82 52.87
N TYR A 113 -7.57 -2.87 53.67
CA TYR A 113 -8.69 -3.33 54.49
C TYR A 113 -8.36 -3.38 55.99
N ASN A 114 -7.13 -3.03 56.39
CA ASN A 114 -6.65 -3.11 57.78
C ASN A 114 -6.93 -4.47 58.45
N LEU A 115 -6.93 -5.55 57.67
CA LEU A 115 -7.17 -6.90 58.18
C LEU A 115 -5.90 -7.45 58.82
N VAL A 116 -6.07 -8.22 59.91
CA VAL A 116 -5.00 -8.92 60.62
C VAL A 116 -5.25 -10.43 60.62
N ARG A 117 -4.19 -11.23 60.82
CA ARG A 117 -4.36 -12.69 60.90
C ARG A 117 -5.10 -13.08 62.18
N PRO A 118 -5.80 -14.22 62.19
CA PRO A 118 -6.35 -14.77 63.44
C PRO A 118 -5.26 -14.89 64.51
N GLY A 119 -5.49 -14.30 65.68
CA GLY A 119 -4.53 -14.26 66.80
C GLY A 119 -3.60 -13.05 66.85
N GLU A 120 -3.67 -12.13 65.87
CA GLU A 120 -2.95 -10.85 65.91
C GLU A 120 -3.84 -9.71 66.45
N GLU A 121 -3.23 -8.72 67.12
CA GLU A 121 -3.91 -7.52 67.63
C GLU A 121 -3.71 -6.32 66.71
N ALA A 122 -4.80 -5.59 66.42
CA ALA A 122 -4.76 -4.37 65.60
C ALA A 122 -4.73 -3.12 66.50
N PHE A 123 -3.68 -2.31 66.38
CA PHE A 123 -3.55 -1.03 67.09
C PHE A 123 -3.86 0.15 66.18
N ALA A 124 -4.78 1.02 66.61
CA ALA A 124 -5.04 2.29 65.95
C ALA A 124 -4.28 3.41 66.67
N ILE A 125 -3.30 4.03 65.99
CA ILE A 125 -2.62 5.20 66.52
C ILE A 125 -3.52 6.41 66.32
N LEU A 126 -4.10 6.89 67.41
CA LEU A 126 -4.89 8.12 67.42
C LEU A 126 -3.93 9.32 67.28
N PRO A 127 -4.26 10.32 66.46
CA PRO A 127 -3.51 11.56 66.46
C PRO A 127 -3.55 12.18 67.86
N PRO A 128 -2.49 12.90 68.28
CA PRO A 128 -2.46 13.54 69.58
C PRO A 128 -3.70 14.43 69.73
N ARG A 129 -4.41 14.27 70.86
CA ARG A 129 -5.60 15.05 71.18
C ARG A 129 -5.24 16.53 70.99
N PRO A 130 -5.95 17.27 70.12
CA PRO A 130 -5.68 18.69 69.97
C PRO A 130 -5.80 19.34 71.35
N ALA A 131 -4.81 20.15 71.71
CA ALA A 131 -4.82 20.88 72.97
C ALA A 131 -6.18 21.58 73.12
N PRO A 132 -6.79 21.58 74.31
CA PRO A 132 -8.04 22.30 74.53
C PRO A 132 -7.84 23.71 73.98
N ALA A 133 -8.66 24.09 73.00
CA ALA A 133 -8.61 25.42 72.42
C ALA A 133 -8.59 26.39 73.60
N PRO A 134 -7.63 27.34 73.67
CA PRO A 134 -7.56 28.25 74.80
C PRO A 134 -8.95 28.83 74.95
N ALA A 135 -9.53 28.65 76.14
CA ALA A 135 -10.85 29.16 76.48
C ALA A 135 -10.87 30.58 75.96
N ARG A 136 -11.64 30.79 74.89
CA ARG A 136 -11.64 32.05 74.17
C ARG A 136 -12.16 33.03 75.20
N ALA A 137 -11.24 33.73 75.87
CA ALA A 137 -11.56 34.78 76.81
C ALA A 137 -12.58 35.61 76.05
N ARG A 138 -13.79 35.64 76.61
CA ARG A 138 -14.96 36.22 76.01
C ARG A 138 -14.57 37.65 75.71
N ARG A 139 -14.09 37.92 74.49
CA ARG A 139 -13.77 39.26 74.03
C ARG A 139 -15.14 39.88 73.82
N THR A 140 -15.67 40.46 74.89
CA THR A 140 -16.45 41.67 74.80
C THR A 140 -15.52 42.72 74.22
N ASP A 141 -15.31 42.64 72.92
CA ASP A 141 -14.69 43.71 72.18
C ASP A 141 -15.64 44.03 71.05
N THR A 142 -16.30 45.15 71.25
CA THR A 142 -17.10 45.94 70.33
C THR A 142 -16.51 45.89 68.92
N ARG A 143 -16.97 44.93 68.11
CA ARG A 143 -16.87 44.97 66.64
C ARG A 143 -18.26 45.12 66.02
N ALA A 144 -19.05 46.00 66.61
CA ALA A 144 -20.08 46.71 65.87
C ALA A 144 -19.35 47.69 64.93
N GLY A 145 -19.10 47.30 63.69
CA GLY A 145 -18.54 48.23 62.70
C GLY A 145 -18.03 47.63 61.39
N GLU A 146 -17.58 46.37 61.37
CA GLU A 146 -16.74 45.93 60.25
C GLU A 146 -17.13 44.55 59.67
N GLN A 147 -18.43 44.33 59.49
CA GLN A 147 -18.98 43.22 58.71
C GLN A 147 -20.00 43.67 57.66
N ARG A 148 -20.02 44.95 57.28
CA ARG A 148 -20.96 45.45 56.26
C ARG A 148 -20.51 45.23 54.81
N ASN A 149 -19.35 44.64 54.55
CA ASN A 149 -18.84 44.52 53.18
C ASN A 149 -18.07 43.21 52.93
N ARG A 150 -18.76 42.06 53.03
CA ARG A 150 -18.30 40.77 52.46
C ARG A 150 -19.36 40.05 51.63
N GLY A 151 -20.43 40.73 51.23
CA GLY A 151 -21.43 40.20 50.29
C GLY A 151 -21.08 40.58 48.85
N GLY A 152 -20.06 39.98 48.24
CA GLY A 152 -19.79 40.35 46.84
C GLY A 152 -18.75 39.56 46.07
N LEU A 153 -18.07 38.58 46.66
CA LEU A 153 -17.11 37.77 45.87
C LEU A 153 -17.82 36.67 45.09
N TRP A 154 -18.75 35.94 45.70
CA TRP A 154 -19.46 34.84 45.03
C TRP A 154 -20.55 35.33 44.07
N GLU A 155 -21.26 36.42 44.37
CA GLU A 155 -22.25 37.01 43.45
C GLU A 155 -21.62 37.48 42.13
N ARG A 156 -20.43 38.08 42.17
CA ARG A 156 -19.72 38.54 40.97
C ARG A 156 -19.23 37.39 40.08
N VAL A 157 -18.97 36.23 40.66
CA VAL A 157 -18.56 35.04 39.91
C VAL A 157 -19.77 34.37 39.25
N TRP A 158 -20.90 34.25 39.96
CA TRP A 158 -22.11 33.66 39.40
C TRP A 158 -22.80 34.54 38.35
N ALA A 159 -22.80 35.87 38.52
CA ALA A 159 -23.38 36.80 37.55
C ALA A 159 -22.68 36.78 36.18
N ARG A 160 -21.37 36.46 36.11
CA ARG A 160 -20.64 36.29 34.84
C ARG A 160 -20.83 34.91 34.20
N ALA A 161 -21.21 33.89 34.97
CA ALA A 161 -21.42 32.54 34.45
C ALA A 161 -22.83 32.31 33.90
N GLY A 162 -23.84 33.08 34.32
CA GLY A 162 -25.22 32.96 33.88
C GLY A 162 -25.58 33.61 32.53
N ALA A 163 -24.62 34.23 31.83
CA ALA A 163 -24.86 34.92 30.55
C ALA A 163 -24.47 34.10 29.31
N LEU A 164 -24.19 32.80 29.46
CA LEU A 164 -23.80 31.89 28.37
C LEU A 164 -24.64 30.59 28.35
N PHE A 165 -25.87 30.64 28.86
CA PHE A 165 -26.94 29.70 28.49
C PHE A 165 -28.08 30.48 27.85
#